data_AF-F3ABL3-F1
#
_entry.id   AF-F3ABL3-F1
#
_cell.length_a   1.000
_cell.length_b   1.000
_cell.length_c   1.000
_cell.angle_alpha   90.00
_cell.angle_beta   90.00
_cell.angle_gamma   90.00
#
_symmetry.space_group_name_H-M   'P 1'
#
loop_
_entity.id
_entity.type
_entity.pdbx_description
1 polymer ?
#
loop_
_entity_poly.entity_id
_entity_poly.type
_entity_poly.pdbx_seq_one_letter_code
_entity_poly.pdbx_strand_id
1 'polypeptide(L)'
;MDNNLFEQAKNDDILSKELISFLLESMEYSRLSFINDAVDILKVLKIRIERGDKITDAVSLETYTLKGFKAFVKEHFSEYIYNQVFTPLKKDEKIYFSLEPCDGGYELVLSEKDNKVYKWISSLNEKFSLVYMIATKVVYIKNIKTKTYSPFISGNGKYCRYDESVGKILEINE
;
A
#
# COMPACT_ATOMS: atom_id res chain seq x y z
N MET A 1 -12.77 -4.66 3.98
CA MET A 1 -13.99 -3.83 3.94
C MET A 1 -14.97 -4.23 5.02
N ASP A 2 -15.24 -3.32 5.96
CA ASP A 2 -16.45 -3.41 6.79
C ASP A 2 -17.65 -3.14 5.87
N ASN A 3 -18.38 -4.19 5.50
CA ASN A 3 -19.48 -4.12 4.54
C ASN A 3 -20.54 -3.09 4.93
N ASN A 4 -20.64 -2.75 6.22
CA ASN A 4 -21.62 -1.80 6.73
C ASN A 4 -21.33 -0.36 6.25
N LEU A 5 -20.06 0.06 6.26
CA LEU A 5 -19.65 1.40 5.83
C LEU A 5 -19.82 1.59 4.31
N PHE A 6 -19.54 0.56 3.53
CA PHE A 6 -19.75 0.60 2.08
C PHE A 6 -21.23 0.67 1.71
N GLU A 7 -22.08 -0.14 2.36
CA GLU A 7 -23.53 -0.09 2.14
C GLU A 7 -24.12 1.23 2.58
N GLN A 8 -23.63 1.84 3.67
CA GLN A 8 -24.00 3.19 4.04
C GLN A 8 -23.65 4.19 2.93
N ALA A 9 -22.40 4.19 2.44
CA ALA A 9 -21.99 5.11 1.38
C ALA A 9 -22.82 4.99 0.09
N LYS A 10 -23.35 3.80 -0.18
CA LYS A 10 -24.20 3.51 -1.33
C LYS A 10 -25.65 3.97 -1.16
N ASN A 11 -26.21 3.87 0.05
CA ASN A 11 -27.65 3.99 0.26
C ASN A 11 -28.06 5.23 1.07
N ASP A 12 -27.21 5.72 1.99
CA ASP A 12 -27.58 6.77 2.93
C ASP A 12 -27.24 8.16 2.39
N ASP A 13 -28.10 9.14 2.66
CA ASP A 13 -27.85 10.55 2.29
C ASP A 13 -27.00 11.29 3.33
N ILE A 14 -26.79 10.70 4.51
CA ILE A 14 -25.98 11.29 5.59
C ILE A 14 -24.77 10.39 5.83
N LEU A 15 -23.57 10.95 5.65
CA LEU A 15 -22.33 10.27 5.97
C LEU A 15 -22.10 10.33 7.47
N SER A 16 -22.09 9.17 8.11
CA SER A 16 -21.90 9.06 9.56
C SER A 16 -20.51 9.55 9.98
N LYS A 17 -20.37 9.90 11.27
CA LYS A 17 -19.07 10.26 11.83
C LYS A 17 -18.10 9.09 11.71
N GLU A 18 -18.60 7.87 11.87
CA GLU A 18 -17.85 6.63 11.75
C GLU A 18 -17.29 6.43 10.34
N LEU A 19 -18.08 6.69 9.30
CA LEU A 19 -17.63 6.62 7.91
C LEU A 19 -16.57 7.69 7.61
N ILE A 20 -16.78 8.93 8.08
CA ILE A 20 -15.82 10.03 7.89
C ILE A 20 -14.51 9.72 8.62
N SER A 21 -14.57 9.27 9.88
CA SER A 21 -13.41 8.83 10.65
C SER A 21 -12.66 7.71 9.94
N PHE A 22 -13.36 6.67 9.47
CA PHE A 22 -12.74 5.58 8.70
C PHE A 22 -12.00 6.09 7.47
N LEU A 23 -12.62 6.98 6.69
CA LEU A 23 -12.00 7.55 5.49
C LEU A 23 -10.74 8.36 5.83
N LEU A 24 -10.76 9.16 6.89
CA LEU A 24 -9.61 9.96 7.31
C LEU A 24 -8.50 9.09 7.94
N GLU A 25 -8.85 8.12 8.78
CA GLU A 25 -7.92 7.18 9.40
C GLU A 25 -7.26 6.24 8.37
N SER A 26 -7.94 5.93 7.26
CA SER A 26 -7.37 5.12 6.17
C SER A 26 -6.06 5.69 5.62
N MET A 27 -5.87 7.01 5.76
CA MET A 27 -4.63 7.71 5.39
C MET A 27 -3.50 7.52 6.41
N GLU A 28 -3.81 7.38 7.69
CA GLU A 28 -2.81 7.16 8.74
C GLU A 28 -2.14 5.79 8.60
N TYR A 29 -2.90 4.76 8.19
CA TYR A 29 -2.37 3.41 8.05
C TYR A 29 -1.63 3.19 6.73
N SER A 30 -1.90 3.99 5.68
CA SER A 30 -1.20 3.91 4.39
C SER A 30 -1.19 2.50 3.74
N ARG A 31 -2.01 1.57 4.21
CA ARG A 31 -2.11 0.19 3.73
C ARG A 31 -2.95 0.14 2.46
N LEU A 32 -2.51 -0.63 1.46
CA LEU A 32 -3.17 -0.74 0.16
C LEU A 32 -4.63 -1.21 0.28
N SER A 33 -4.94 -2.11 1.21
CA SER A 33 -6.31 -2.58 1.46
C SER A 33 -7.23 -1.43 1.90
N PHE A 34 -6.81 -0.65 2.88
CA PHE A 34 -7.55 0.51 3.37
C PHE A 34 -7.65 1.60 2.30
N ILE A 35 -6.58 1.84 1.55
CA ILE A 35 -6.58 2.80 0.44
C ILE A 35 -7.59 2.38 -0.64
N ASN A 36 -7.64 1.10 -1.00
CA ASN A 36 -8.61 0.59 -1.97
C ASN A 36 -10.05 0.74 -1.47
N ASP A 37 -10.31 0.36 -0.21
CA ASP A 37 -11.64 0.51 0.40
C ASP A 37 -12.09 1.99 0.40
N ALA A 38 -11.20 2.92 0.75
CA ALA A 38 -11.47 4.35 0.71
C ALA A 38 -11.74 4.85 -0.72
N VAL A 39 -10.93 4.45 -1.70
CA VAL A 39 -11.11 4.81 -3.11
C VAL A 39 -12.49 4.35 -3.62
N ASP A 40 -12.90 3.13 -3.28
CA ASP A 40 -14.18 2.59 -3.73
C ASP A 40 -15.36 3.34 -3.12
N ILE A 41 -15.31 3.63 -1.82
CA ILE A 41 -16.31 4.47 -1.14
C ILE A 41 -16.39 5.86 -1.79
N LEU A 42 -15.24 6.53 -1.97
CA LEU A 42 -15.19 7.87 -2.55
C LEU A 42 -15.70 7.90 -3.99
N LYS A 43 -15.46 6.86 -4.78
CA LYS A 43 -16.02 6.71 -6.14
C LYS A 43 -17.54 6.56 -6.13
N VAL A 44 -18.09 5.76 -5.22
CA VAL A 44 -19.55 5.60 -5.07
C VAL A 44 -20.18 6.94 -4.70
N LEU A 45 -19.62 7.65 -3.71
CA LEU A 45 -20.10 8.96 -3.30
C LEU A 45 -20.03 9.98 -4.44
N LYS A 46 -18.92 10.01 -5.20
CA LYS A 46 -18.78 10.84 -6.39
C LYS A 46 -19.92 10.61 -7.38
N ILE A 47 -20.19 9.35 -7.73
CA ILE A 47 -21.24 8.99 -8.71
C ILE A 47 -22.61 9.46 -8.22
N ARG A 48 -22.92 9.28 -6.93
CA ARG A 48 -24.18 9.74 -6.33
C ARG A 48 -24.32 11.25 -6.38
N ILE A 49 -23.27 11.99 -6.05
CA ILE A 49 -23.25 13.46 -6.12
C ILE A 49 -23.38 13.94 -7.58
N GLU A 50 -22.71 13.28 -8.53
CA GLU A 50 -22.83 13.58 -9.97
C GLU A 50 -24.25 13.32 -10.49
N ARG A 51 -24.95 12.32 -9.95
CA ARG A 51 -26.36 12.02 -10.24
C ARG A 51 -27.32 13.05 -9.64
N GLY A 52 -26.90 13.78 -8.60
CA GLY A 52 -27.68 14.81 -7.92
C GLY A 52 -28.22 14.41 -6.55
N ASP A 53 -27.76 13.29 -5.97
CA ASP A 53 -28.09 12.92 -4.60
C ASP A 53 -27.56 13.97 -3.61
N LYS A 54 -28.33 14.28 -2.57
CA LYS A 54 -27.97 15.29 -1.55
C LYS A 54 -27.22 14.65 -0.38
N ILE A 55 -25.93 14.44 -0.57
CA ILE A 55 -25.08 13.81 0.45
C ILE A 55 -24.60 14.84 1.47
N THR A 56 -24.90 14.64 2.75
CA THR A 56 -24.55 15.53 3.86
C THR A 56 -23.53 14.89 4.80
N ASP A 57 -22.50 15.65 5.16
CA ASP A 57 -21.49 15.25 6.13
C ASP A 57 -21.99 15.49 7.55
N ALA A 58 -22.03 14.46 8.41
CA ALA A 58 -22.51 14.61 9.79
C ALA A 58 -21.52 15.34 10.73
N VAL A 59 -20.28 15.56 10.31
CA VAL A 59 -19.23 16.27 11.05
C VAL A 59 -19.27 17.76 10.71
N SER A 60 -19.19 18.11 9.42
CA SER A 60 -19.20 19.52 8.98
C SER A 60 -20.61 20.10 8.83
N LEU A 61 -21.64 19.24 8.78
CA LEU A 61 -23.03 19.58 8.50
C LEU A 61 -23.26 20.18 7.11
N GLU A 62 -22.28 20.07 6.21
CA GLU A 62 -22.39 20.56 4.85
C GLU A 62 -22.93 19.49 3.90
N THR A 63 -23.81 19.88 2.98
CA THR A 63 -24.20 19.05 1.85
C THR A 63 -23.18 19.22 0.73
N TYR A 64 -22.56 18.11 0.32
CA TYR A 64 -21.53 18.11 -0.70
C TYR A 64 -22.08 18.51 -2.08
N THR A 65 -21.58 19.62 -2.60
CA THR A 65 -21.58 19.85 -4.06
C THR A 65 -20.43 19.07 -4.69
N LEU A 66 -20.49 18.77 -6.00
CA LEU A 66 -19.36 18.10 -6.69
C LEU A 66 -18.03 18.85 -6.50
N LYS A 67 -18.07 20.19 -6.51
CA LYS A 67 -16.90 21.03 -6.27
C LYS A 67 -16.41 20.91 -4.83
N GLY A 68 -17.32 20.93 -3.85
CA GLY A 68 -17.00 20.76 -2.43
C GLY A 68 -16.41 19.39 -2.14
N PHE A 69 -17.03 18.33 -2.66
CA PHE A 69 -16.52 16.96 -2.51
C PHE A 69 -15.14 16.78 -3.14
N LYS A 70 -14.92 17.36 -4.32
CA LYS A 70 -13.60 17.34 -4.95
C LYS A 70 -12.54 18.08 -4.13
N ALA A 71 -12.92 19.18 -3.47
CA ALA A 71 -12.02 19.91 -2.57
C ALA A 71 -11.71 19.08 -1.31
N PHE A 72 -12.72 18.49 -0.69
CA PHE A 72 -12.57 17.57 0.46
C PHE A 72 -11.59 16.44 0.15
N VAL A 73 -11.78 15.73 -0.98
CA VAL A 73 -10.88 14.63 -1.36
C VAL A 73 -9.46 15.12 -1.62
N LYS A 74 -9.30 16.32 -2.20
CA LYS A 74 -7.98 16.90 -2.48
C LYS A 74 -7.25 17.36 -1.22
N GLU A 75 -7.98 17.83 -0.21
CA GLU A 75 -7.42 18.37 1.03
C GLU A 75 -7.03 17.26 2.02
N HIS A 76 -7.84 16.21 2.11
CA HIS A 76 -7.69 15.19 3.15
C HIS A 76 -7.03 13.89 2.71
N PHE A 77 -6.86 13.66 1.40
CA PHE A 77 -6.31 12.41 0.89
C PHE A 77 -5.08 12.66 0.02
N SER A 78 -4.27 11.61 -0.14
CA SER A 78 -3.09 11.67 -1.00
C SER A 78 -3.46 11.96 -2.46
N GLU A 79 -2.50 12.51 -3.21
CA GLU A 79 -2.63 12.71 -4.65
C GLU A 79 -2.98 11.39 -5.38
N TYR A 80 -2.51 10.25 -4.86
CA TYR A 80 -2.88 8.93 -5.36
C TYR A 80 -4.40 8.67 -5.29
N ILE A 81 -5.01 8.80 -4.11
CA ILE A 81 -6.45 8.57 -3.92
C ILE A 81 -7.25 9.57 -4.74
N TYR A 82 -6.86 10.84 -4.68
CA TYR A 82 -7.52 11.89 -5.47
C TYR A 82 -7.51 11.54 -6.97
N ASN A 83 -6.37 11.13 -7.51
CA ASN A 83 -6.25 10.72 -8.90
C ASN A 83 -7.11 9.49 -9.19
N GLN A 84 -7.08 8.46 -8.35
CA GLN A 84 -7.92 7.28 -8.52
C GLN A 84 -9.43 7.60 -8.58
N VAL A 85 -9.90 8.62 -7.84
CA VAL A 85 -11.31 9.01 -7.78
C VAL A 85 -11.71 9.95 -8.92
N PHE A 86 -10.86 10.93 -9.28
CA PHE A 86 -11.24 12.03 -10.18
C PHE A 86 -10.50 12.09 -11.51
N THR A 87 -9.33 11.47 -11.64
CA THR A 87 -8.49 11.60 -12.83
C THR A 87 -8.27 10.22 -13.47
N PRO A 88 -8.47 10.04 -14.79
CA PRO A 88 -7.93 8.85 -15.44
C PRO A 88 -6.41 8.88 -15.27
N LEU A 89 -5.84 7.85 -14.61
CA LEU A 89 -4.41 7.75 -14.28
C LEU A 89 -3.56 8.33 -15.42
N LYS A 90 -2.90 9.47 -15.18
CA LYS A 90 -1.89 9.95 -16.12
C LYS A 90 -0.84 8.84 -16.22
N LYS A 91 -0.46 8.50 -17.44
CA LYS A 91 0.21 7.24 -17.81
C LYS A 91 1.56 6.97 -17.12
N ASP A 92 2.08 7.91 -16.32
CA ASP A 92 3.48 7.93 -15.88
C ASP A 92 3.72 8.07 -14.37
N GLU A 93 2.67 8.17 -13.52
CA GLU A 93 2.88 8.26 -12.07
C GLU A 93 3.06 6.86 -11.45
N LYS A 94 4.30 6.52 -11.07
CA LYS A 94 4.63 5.26 -10.39
C LYS A 94 4.51 5.44 -8.88
N ILE A 95 3.68 4.61 -8.27
CA ILE A 95 3.51 4.53 -6.82
C ILE A 95 4.35 3.38 -6.29
N TYR A 96 4.94 3.57 -5.11
CA TYR A 96 5.81 2.61 -4.45
C TYR A 96 5.17 2.12 -3.16
N PHE A 97 5.40 0.86 -2.85
CA PHE A 97 4.92 0.21 -1.63
C PHE A 97 6.08 -0.55 -0.98
N SER A 98 6.07 -0.57 0.34
CA SER A 98 6.89 -1.42 1.18
C SER A 98 6.10 -2.64 1.63
N LEU A 99 6.81 -3.69 2.02
CA LEU A 99 6.23 -4.94 2.54
C LEU A 99 6.40 -4.95 4.06
N GLU A 100 5.27 -4.99 4.77
CA GLU A 100 5.26 -5.15 6.23
C GLU A 100 4.77 -6.55 6.60
N PRO A 101 5.50 -7.30 7.45
CA PRO A 101 5.05 -8.62 7.90
C PRO A 101 3.73 -8.55 8.67
N CYS A 102 2.83 -9.49 8.39
CA CYS A 102 1.57 -9.66 9.11
C CYS A 102 1.23 -11.15 9.29
N ASP A 103 0.18 -11.46 10.04
CA ASP A 103 -0.27 -12.83 10.24
C ASP A 103 -0.59 -13.50 8.89
N GLY A 104 0.14 -14.57 8.57
CA GLY A 104 -0.05 -15.33 7.34
C GLY A 104 0.50 -14.67 6.07
N GLY A 105 1.21 -13.54 6.14
CA GLY A 105 1.76 -12.92 4.93
C GLY A 105 2.44 -11.55 5.11
N TYR A 106 2.21 -10.68 4.12
CA TYR A 106 2.73 -9.31 4.09
C TYR A 106 1.64 -8.34 3.63
N GLU A 107 1.60 -7.19 4.27
CA GLU A 107 0.80 -6.05 3.82
C GLU A 107 1.63 -5.13 2.91
N LEU A 108 0.97 -4.51 1.94
CA LEU A 108 1.54 -3.46 1.11
C LEU A 108 1.24 -2.11 1.74
N VAL A 109 2.28 -1.40 2.15
CA VAL A 109 2.16 -0.08 2.79
C VAL A 109 2.79 0.96 1.88
N LEU A 110 2.03 2.01 1.56
CA LEU A 110 2.46 3.11 0.71
C LEU A 110 3.80 3.65 1.21
N SER A 111 4.75 3.80 0.30
CA SER A 111 6.12 4.13 0.68
C SER A 111 6.75 5.15 -0.24
N GLU A 112 7.77 5.83 0.28
CA GLU A 112 8.64 6.63 -0.54
C GLU A 112 9.43 5.77 -1.55
N LYS A 113 9.83 6.40 -2.65
CA LYS A 113 10.51 5.77 -3.78
C LYS A 113 11.87 5.15 -3.41
N ASP A 114 12.56 5.72 -2.42
CA ASP A 114 13.97 5.42 -2.15
C ASP A 114 14.19 4.38 -1.04
N ASN A 115 13.13 3.67 -0.64
CA ASN A 115 13.24 2.62 0.36
C ASN A 115 14.07 1.43 -0.16
N LYS A 116 15.15 1.13 0.56
CA LYS A 116 16.00 -0.02 0.26
C LYS A 116 15.22 -1.31 0.51
N VAL A 117 15.17 -2.19 -0.50
CA VAL A 117 14.51 -3.50 -0.41
C VAL A 117 15.46 -4.61 0.03
N TYR A 118 16.78 -4.38 -0.05
CA TYR A 118 17.81 -5.34 0.35
C TYR A 118 19.00 -4.64 1.03
N LYS A 119 19.76 -5.40 1.83
CA LYS A 119 21.11 -5.06 2.29
C LYS A 119 22.13 -5.87 1.50
N TRP A 120 23.24 -5.26 1.08
CA TRP A 120 24.34 -6.01 0.47
C TRP A 120 25.11 -6.79 1.54
N ILE A 121 25.49 -8.03 1.25
CA ILE A 121 26.30 -8.86 2.16
C ILE A 121 27.74 -8.94 1.65
N SER A 122 27.92 -9.44 0.42
CA SER A 122 29.24 -9.65 -0.19
C SER A 122 29.14 -9.82 -1.70
N SER A 123 30.24 -9.61 -2.42
CA SER A 123 30.35 -9.94 -3.84
C SER A 123 31.00 -11.31 -4.00
N LEU A 124 30.33 -12.23 -4.68
CA LEU A 124 30.87 -13.56 -4.99
C LEU A 124 31.87 -13.50 -6.14
N ASN A 125 31.61 -12.63 -7.12
CA ASN A 125 32.49 -12.29 -8.23
C ASN A 125 31.96 -11.02 -8.92
N GLU A 126 32.55 -10.66 -10.07
CA GLU A 126 32.16 -9.49 -10.86
C GLU A 126 30.70 -9.51 -11.35
N LYS A 127 30.05 -10.67 -11.39
CA LYS A 127 28.69 -10.85 -11.91
C LYS A 127 27.64 -11.00 -10.81
N PHE A 128 28.03 -11.54 -9.66
CA PHE A 128 27.09 -11.97 -8.62
C PHE A 128 27.43 -11.41 -7.25
N SER A 129 26.40 -10.95 -6.54
CA SER A 129 26.50 -10.54 -5.13
C SER A 129 25.47 -11.28 -4.28
N LEU A 130 25.81 -11.54 -3.03
CA LEU A 130 24.87 -11.91 -2.00
C LEU A 130 24.21 -10.66 -1.43
N VAL A 131 22.89 -10.72 -1.33
CA VAL A 131 22.08 -9.67 -0.72
C VAL A 131 21.10 -10.30 0.26
N TYR A 132 20.80 -9.58 1.33
CA TYR A 132 19.81 -9.93 2.33
C TYR A 132 18.52 -9.16 2.02
N MET A 133 17.45 -9.86 1.64
CA MET A 133 16.16 -9.21 1.42
C MET A 133 15.55 -8.81 2.76
N ILE A 134 15.22 -7.53 2.90
CA ILE A 134 14.79 -6.96 4.18
C ILE A 134 13.41 -7.46 4.58
N ALA A 135 12.49 -7.62 3.61
CA ALA A 135 11.13 -8.09 3.87
C ALA A 135 11.12 -9.55 4.35
N THR A 136 11.73 -10.45 3.58
CA THR A 136 11.66 -11.90 3.83
C THR A 136 12.73 -12.43 4.77
N LYS A 137 13.74 -11.62 5.11
CA LYS A 137 14.90 -12.03 5.91
C LYS A 137 15.71 -13.19 5.28
N VAL A 138 15.57 -13.39 3.97
CA VAL A 138 16.22 -14.44 3.19
C VAL A 138 17.38 -13.88 2.37
N VAL A 139 18.42 -14.69 2.18
CA VAL A 139 19.57 -14.39 1.32
C VAL A 139 19.24 -14.68 -0.14
N TYR A 140 19.61 -13.77 -1.03
CA TYR A 140 19.46 -13.89 -2.47
C TYR A 140 20.81 -13.69 -3.16
N ILE A 141 20.96 -14.34 -4.31
CA ILE A 141 22.00 -14.05 -5.29
C ILE A 141 21.44 -13.01 -6.26
N LYS A 142 22.08 -11.84 -6.29
CA LYS A 142 21.81 -10.76 -7.24
C LYS A 142 22.76 -10.87 -8.43
N ASN A 143 22.21 -10.96 -9.63
CA ASN A 143 23.00 -10.76 -10.85
C ASN A 143 23.10 -9.25 -11.13
N ILE A 144 24.33 -8.73 -11.13
CA ILE A 144 24.60 -7.30 -11.26
C ILE A 144 24.27 -6.78 -12.66
N LYS A 145 24.46 -7.62 -13.68
CA LYS A 145 24.26 -7.26 -15.09
C LYS A 145 22.78 -7.24 -15.46
N THR A 146 22.05 -8.29 -15.12
CA THR A 146 20.61 -8.43 -15.46
C THR A 146 19.69 -7.79 -14.44
N LYS A 147 20.21 -7.39 -13.27
CA LYS A 147 19.42 -6.87 -12.13
C LYS A 147 18.38 -7.86 -11.61
N THR A 148 18.55 -9.15 -11.86
CA THR A 148 17.68 -10.21 -11.34
C THR A 148 18.15 -10.73 -9.99
N TYR A 149 17.21 -11.27 -9.23
CA TYR A 149 17.45 -11.87 -7.92
C TYR A 149 16.93 -13.31 -7.93
N SER A 150 17.69 -14.21 -7.33
CA SER A 150 17.28 -15.59 -7.13
C SER A 150 17.58 -15.98 -5.68
N PRO A 151 16.70 -16.72 -4.99
CA PRO A 151 16.94 -17.11 -3.61
C PRO A 151 18.20 -17.96 -3.52
N PHE A 152 18.99 -17.75 -2.48
CA PHE A 152 20.08 -18.65 -2.13
C PHE A 152 19.48 -19.86 -1.42
N ILE A 153 19.59 -21.02 -2.07
CA ILE A 153 19.08 -22.30 -1.58
C ILE A 153 20.26 -23.15 -1.14
N SER A 154 20.18 -23.69 0.08
CA SER A 154 21.21 -24.59 0.60
C SER A 154 21.27 -25.90 -0.18
N GLY A 155 22.34 -26.68 0.03
CA GLY A 155 22.41 -28.04 -0.54
C GLY A 155 21.27 -28.96 -0.10
N ASN A 156 20.59 -28.64 1.01
CA ASN A 156 19.43 -29.38 1.51
C ASN A 156 18.09 -28.84 0.98
N GLY A 157 18.11 -27.89 0.03
CA GLY A 157 16.89 -27.33 -0.55
C GLY A 157 16.20 -26.26 0.32
N LYS A 158 16.86 -25.76 1.37
CA LYS A 158 16.26 -24.77 2.30
C LYS A 158 16.66 -23.34 1.97
N TYR A 159 15.75 -22.41 2.28
CA TYR A 159 16.08 -20.99 2.32
C TYR A 159 17.09 -20.71 3.43
N CYS A 160 17.91 -19.67 3.22
CA CYS A 160 18.92 -19.27 4.17
C CYS A 160 18.77 -17.82 4.60
N ARG A 161 19.17 -17.50 5.84
CA ARG A 161 19.31 -16.15 6.37
C ARG A 161 20.78 -15.81 6.61
N TYR A 162 21.12 -14.52 6.58
CA TYR A 162 22.43 -14.05 7.00
C TYR A 162 22.38 -13.66 8.48
N ASP A 163 23.32 -14.18 9.25
CA ASP A 163 23.51 -13.83 10.65
C ASP A 163 24.74 -12.94 10.79
N GLU A 164 24.49 -11.64 10.97
CA GLU A 164 25.54 -10.61 11.08
C GLU A 164 26.45 -10.84 12.30
N SER A 165 25.95 -11.44 13.39
CA SER A 165 26.70 -11.61 14.64
C SER A 165 27.83 -12.63 14.52
N VAL A 166 27.61 -13.68 13.73
CA VAL A 166 28.57 -14.76 13.50
C VAL A 166 29.18 -14.73 12.09
N GLY A 167 28.73 -13.81 11.23
CA GLY A 167 29.19 -13.68 9.86
C GLY A 167 28.89 -14.89 8.97
N LYS A 168 27.78 -15.59 9.21
CA LYS A 168 27.44 -16.85 8.52
C LYS A 168 26.07 -16.81 7.85
N ILE A 169 25.94 -17.61 6.79
CA ILE A 169 24.66 -17.94 6.17
C ILE A 169 24.15 -19.23 6.83
N LEU A 170 22.95 -19.18 7.39
CA LEU A 170 22.35 -20.27 8.14
C LEU A 170 21.02 -20.68 7.48
N GLU A 171 20.74 -21.97 7.45
CA GLU A 171 19.43 -22.47 7.00
C GLU A 171 18.32 -21.96 7.93
N ILE A 172 17.19 -21.61 7.33
CA ILE A 172 15.96 -21.34 8.07
C ILE A 172 15.32 -22.71 8.31
N ASN A 173 15.23 -23.08 9.59
CA ASN A 173 14.46 -24.24 10.01
C ASN A 173 13.06 -23.73 10.37
N GLU A 174 12.05 -24.26 9.70
CA GLU A 174 10.64 -24.14 10.14
C GLU A 174 10.44 -24.81 11.49
#